data_AF-A0A6M3JJ10-F1
#
_entry.id   AF-A0A6M3JJ10-F1
#
_cell.length_a   1.000
_cell.length_b   1.000
_cell.length_c   1.000
_cell.angle_alpha   90.00
_cell.angle_beta   90.00
_cell.angle_gamma   90.00
#
_symmetry.space_group_name_H-M   'P 1'
#
loop_
_entity.id
_entity.type
_entity.pdbx_description
1 polymer ?
#
loop_
_entity_poly.entity_id
_entity_poly.type
_entity_poly.pdbx_seq_one_letter_code
_entity_poly.pdbx_strand_id
1 'polypeptide(L)'
;MNRRALSQKKYKATIKGQITEKKYKYSKTGRATKKRGRKNYYKNSRRKVLEKLGNQCVKCGFADIRALQIDHINGGGAKELKNMSINSFLKGVLLDNGSKYQLLCANCNWIKRHENNEYSKGRGRW
;
A
#
# COMPACT_ATOMS: atom_id res chain seq x y z
N MET A 1 -37.61 33.93 -29.65
CA MET A 1 -36.86 33.59 -28.40
C MET A 1 -36.51 34.88 -27.65
N ASN A 2 -36.87 35.00 -26.37
CA ASN A 2 -36.66 36.22 -25.56
C ASN A 2 -35.17 36.40 -25.14
N ARG A 3 -34.56 37.57 -25.40
CA ARG A 3 -33.16 37.90 -25.06
C ARG A 3 -32.83 37.71 -23.57
N ARG A 4 -33.79 37.93 -22.65
CA ARG A 4 -33.60 37.71 -21.21
C ARG A 4 -33.40 36.23 -20.85
N ALA A 5 -34.09 35.32 -21.53
CA ALA A 5 -33.96 33.88 -21.30
C ALA A 5 -32.62 33.32 -21.80
N LEU A 6 -32.10 33.85 -22.93
CA LEU A 6 -30.78 33.51 -23.45
C LEU A 6 -29.65 34.00 -22.52
N SER A 7 -29.81 35.20 -21.94
CA SER A 7 -28.87 35.77 -20.95
C SER A 7 -28.81 34.94 -19.66
N GLN A 8 -29.96 34.57 -19.08
CA GLN A 8 -30.02 33.69 -17.91
C GLN A 8 -29.42 32.30 -18.17
N LYS A 9 -29.63 31.74 -19.38
CA LYS A 9 -29.08 30.44 -19.76
C LYS A 9 -27.55 30.47 -19.86
N LYS A 10 -26.97 31.52 -20.44
CA LYS A 10 -25.52 31.76 -20.46
C LYS A 10 -24.95 31.89 -19.05
N TYR A 11 -25.57 32.71 -18.19
CA TYR A 11 -25.12 32.88 -16.81
C TYR A 11 -25.08 31.55 -16.03
N LYS A 12 -26.16 30.74 -16.09
CA LYS A 12 -26.20 29.41 -15.44
C LYS A 12 -25.13 28.46 -15.97
N ALA A 13 -24.84 28.48 -17.28
CA ALA A 13 -23.79 27.67 -17.88
C ALA A 13 -22.38 28.07 -17.40
N THR A 14 -22.11 29.38 -17.28
CA THR A 14 -20.84 29.91 -16.75
C THR A 14 -20.62 29.49 -15.30
N ILE A 15 -21.63 29.67 -14.44
CA ILE A 15 -21.56 29.26 -13.03
C ILE A 15 -21.35 27.74 -12.92
N LYS A 16 -22.06 26.93 -13.71
CA LYS A 16 -21.86 25.47 -13.76
C LYS A 16 -20.42 25.11 -14.16
N GLY A 17 -19.88 25.79 -15.17
CA GLY A 17 -18.49 25.66 -15.62
C GLY A 17 -17.47 25.94 -14.51
N GLN A 18 -17.65 27.06 -13.80
CA GLN A 18 -16.80 27.46 -12.67
C GLN A 18 -16.86 26.43 -11.52
N ILE A 19 -18.05 25.91 -11.20
CA ILE A 19 -18.24 24.86 -10.19
C ILE A 19 -17.50 23.58 -10.61
N THR A 20 -17.60 23.15 -11.87
CA THR A 20 -16.89 21.96 -12.36
C THR A 20 -15.37 22.12 -12.32
N GLU A 21 -14.83 23.27 -12.72
CA GLU A 21 -13.40 23.54 -12.64
C GLU A 21 -12.88 23.53 -11.20
N LYS A 22 -13.62 24.16 -10.27
CA LYS A 22 -13.26 24.19 -8.85
C LYS A 22 -13.26 22.78 -8.26
N LYS A 23 -14.26 21.94 -8.60
CA LYS A 23 -14.32 20.52 -8.20
C LYS A 23 -13.17 19.71 -8.80
N TYR A 24 -12.82 19.93 -10.07
CA TYR A 24 -11.68 19.28 -10.72
C TYR A 24 -10.35 19.63 -10.03
N LYS A 25 -10.08 20.93 -9.82
CA LYS A 25 -8.87 21.41 -9.11
C LYS A 25 -8.77 20.85 -7.69
N TYR A 26 -9.87 20.86 -6.93
CA TYR A 26 -9.94 20.27 -5.58
C TYR A 26 -9.69 18.76 -5.60
N SER A 27 -10.24 18.03 -6.59
CA SER A 27 -10.02 16.59 -6.73
C SER A 27 -8.56 16.25 -7.06
N LYS A 28 -7.90 17.05 -7.90
CA LYS A 28 -6.51 16.83 -8.34
C LYS A 28 -5.51 17.10 -7.22
N THR A 29 -5.65 18.25 -6.55
CA THR A 29 -4.82 18.63 -5.39
C THR A 29 -5.07 17.70 -4.21
N GLY A 30 -6.34 17.42 -3.88
CA GLY A 30 -6.71 16.49 -2.82
C GLY A 30 -6.21 15.05 -3.05
N ARG A 31 -6.22 14.56 -4.31
CA ARG A 31 -5.69 13.23 -4.64
C ARG A 31 -4.17 13.16 -4.44
N ALA A 32 -3.43 14.19 -4.87
CA ALA A 32 -1.99 14.27 -4.67
C ALA A 32 -1.62 14.32 -3.18
N THR A 33 -2.31 15.14 -2.39
CA THR A 33 -2.10 15.23 -0.94
C THR A 33 -2.42 13.91 -0.24
N LYS A 34 -3.54 13.26 -0.56
CA LYS A 34 -3.89 11.93 -0.03
C LYS A 34 -2.85 10.86 -0.40
N LYS A 35 -2.32 10.90 -1.63
CA LYS A 35 -1.25 9.99 -2.08
C LYS A 35 0.03 10.19 -1.26
N ARG A 36 0.43 11.45 -1.02
CA ARG A 36 1.59 11.79 -0.19
C ARG A 36 1.41 11.32 1.25
N GLY A 37 0.25 11.57 1.85
CA GLY A 37 -0.09 11.11 3.20
C GLY A 37 0.01 9.59 3.34
N ARG A 38 -0.57 8.83 2.40
CA ARG A 38 -0.47 7.36 2.36
C ARG A 38 0.98 6.86 2.24
N LYS A 39 1.79 7.51 1.40
CA LYS A 39 3.22 7.18 1.23
C LYS A 39 4.00 7.40 2.53
N ASN A 40 3.78 8.54 3.20
CA ASN A 40 4.45 8.86 4.46
C ASN A 40 4.02 7.90 5.58
N TYR A 41 2.73 7.59 5.66
CA TYR A 41 2.22 6.61 6.61
C TYR A 41 2.88 5.24 6.41
N TYR A 42 2.92 4.73 5.17
CA TYR A 42 3.58 3.47 4.84
C TYR A 42 5.06 3.48 5.26
N LYS A 43 5.80 4.55 4.92
CA LYS A 43 7.22 4.69 5.28
C LYS A 43 7.42 4.61 6.81
N ASN A 44 6.62 5.35 7.56
CA ASN A 44 6.72 5.39 9.02
C ASN A 44 6.36 4.04 9.65
N SER A 45 5.26 3.42 9.21
CA SER A 45 4.85 2.11 9.71
C SER A 45 5.87 1.03 9.37
N ARG A 46 6.43 1.04 8.15
CA ARG A 46 7.47 0.09 7.73
C ARG A 46 8.72 0.23 8.58
N ARG A 47 9.19 1.45 8.84
CA ARG A 47 10.35 1.70 9.71
C ARG A 47 10.14 1.08 11.10
N LYS A 48 8.99 1.33 11.73
CA LYS A 48 8.66 0.76 13.04
C LYS A 48 8.62 -0.77 13.04
N VAL A 49 8.12 -1.37 11.96
CA VAL A 49 8.11 -2.84 11.81
C VAL A 49 9.54 -3.38 11.67
N LEU A 50 10.38 -2.74 10.87
CA LEU A 50 11.79 -3.16 10.74
C LEU A 50 12.52 -3.09 12.08
N GLU A 51 12.32 -2.00 12.84
CA GLU A 51 12.88 -1.83 14.19
C GLU A 51 12.39 -2.93 15.14
N LYS A 52 11.07 -3.20 15.15
CA LYS A 52 10.48 -4.26 15.97
C LYS A 52 11.04 -5.65 15.66
N LEU A 53 11.33 -5.93 14.39
CA LEU A 53 11.81 -7.23 13.92
C LEU A 53 13.35 -7.32 13.85
N GLY A 54 14.07 -6.34 14.39
CA GLY A 54 15.53 -6.40 14.56
C GLY A 54 16.39 -5.83 13.42
N ASN A 55 15.80 -5.16 12.43
CA ASN A 55 16.50 -4.45 11.33
C ASN A 55 17.47 -5.28 10.46
N GLN A 56 17.47 -6.60 10.58
CA GLN A 56 18.31 -7.50 9.79
C GLN A 56 17.62 -8.81 9.46
N CYS A 57 18.11 -9.49 8.44
CA CYS A 57 17.68 -10.83 8.10
C CYS A 57 18.03 -11.80 9.24
N VAL A 58 17.04 -12.49 9.80
CA VAL A 58 17.28 -13.47 10.88
C VAL A 58 18.07 -14.70 10.41
N LYS A 59 18.05 -15.01 9.10
CA LYS A 59 18.75 -16.18 8.53
C LYS A 59 20.22 -15.91 8.18
N CYS A 60 20.55 -14.73 7.64
CA CYS A 60 21.90 -14.45 7.12
C CYS A 60 22.53 -13.12 7.58
N GLY A 61 21.87 -12.35 8.45
CA GLY A 61 22.41 -11.10 8.98
C GLY A 61 22.42 -9.90 8.01
N PHE A 62 21.99 -10.07 6.76
CA PHE A 62 21.89 -8.96 5.81
C PHE A 62 21.00 -7.83 6.37
N ALA A 63 21.48 -6.58 6.37
CA ALA A 63 20.85 -5.47 7.10
C ALA A 63 20.37 -4.30 6.23
N ASP A 64 20.57 -4.33 4.90
CA ASP A 64 20.07 -3.25 4.05
C ASP A 64 18.54 -3.31 3.94
N ILE A 65 17.89 -2.37 4.62
CA ILE A 65 16.43 -2.24 4.72
C ILE A 65 15.70 -2.17 3.36
N ARG A 66 16.42 -1.82 2.29
CA ARG A 66 15.88 -1.77 0.92
C ARG A 66 15.57 -3.17 0.39
N ALA A 67 16.29 -4.20 0.84
CA ALA A 67 16.07 -5.59 0.42
C ALA A 67 15.50 -6.50 1.51
N LEU A 68 15.13 -5.96 2.68
CA LEU A 68 14.45 -6.69 3.73
C LEU A 68 12.95 -6.85 3.44
N GLN A 69 12.42 -8.02 3.76
CA GLN A 69 11.03 -8.44 3.56
C GLN A 69 10.49 -8.98 4.88
N ILE A 70 9.24 -8.62 5.17
CA ILE A 70 8.50 -9.17 6.31
C ILE A 70 7.90 -10.48 5.83
N ASP A 71 8.23 -11.57 6.50
CA ASP A 71 7.81 -12.92 6.17
C ASP A 71 7.05 -13.55 7.34
N HIS A 72 6.19 -14.51 7.02
CA HIS A 72 5.47 -15.30 8.00
C HIS A 72 6.29 -16.53 8.36
N ILE A 73 6.60 -16.68 9.65
CA ILE A 73 7.41 -17.82 10.15
C ILE A 73 6.79 -19.15 9.70
N ASN A 74 5.47 -19.29 9.89
CA ASN A 74 4.71 -20.50 9.56
C ASN A 74 4.02 -20.43 8.17
N GLY A 75 4.48 -19.55 7.28
CA GLY A 75 3.87 -19.32 5.97
C GLY A 75 2.48 -18.68 6.04
N GLY A 76 1.70 -18.80 4.95
CA GLY A 76 0.32 -18.30 4.90
C GLY A 76 0.16 -16.81 4.55
N GLY A 77 1.26 -16.10 4.26
CA GLY A 77 1.21 -14.67 3.93
C GLY A 77 0.34 -14.32 2.72
N ALA A 78 0.27 -15.19 1.72
CA ALA A 78 -0.61 -14.99 0.57
C ALA A 78 -2.11 -14.95 0.95
N LYS A 79 -2.53 -15.75 1.93
CA LYS A 79 -3.93 -15.77 2.41
C LYS A 79 -4.27 -14.50 3.18
N GLU A 80 -3.35 -14.06 4.05
CA GLU A 80 -3.54 -12.85 4.85
C GLU A 80 -3.56 -11.58 3.97
N LEU A 81 -2.65 -11.49 3.00
CA LEU A 81 -2.55 -10.33 2.12
C LEU A 81 -3.70 -10.24 1.10
N LYS A 82 -4.42 -11.33 0.81
CA LYS A 82 -5.52 -11.35 -0.17
C LYS A 82 -6.65 -10.38 0.18
N ASN A 83 -6.92 -10.20 1.47
CA ASN A 83 -8.07 -9.45 1.97
C ASN A 83 -7.70 -8.19 2.74
N MET A 84 -6.42 -7.79 2.76
CA MET A 84 -5.98 -6.64 3.56
C MET A 84 -5.10 -5.67 2.79
N SER A 85 -5.18 -4.39 3.19
CA SER A 85 -4.24 -3.39 2.70
C SER A 85 -2.87 -3.55 3.34
N ILE A 86 -1.81 -3.13 2.64
CA ILE A 86 -0.44 -3.13 3.20
C ILE A 86 -0.33 -2.35 4.52
N ASN A 87 -1.13 -1.31 4.70
CA ASN A 87 -1.15 -0.53 5.93
C ASN A 87 -1.78 -1.31 7.10
N SER A 88 -2.87 -2.03 6.81
CA SER A 88 -3.51 -2.93 7.77
C SER A 88 -2.57 -4.06 8.17
N PHE A 89 -1.85 -4.62 7.20
CA PHE A 89 -0.82 -5.63 7.42
C PHE A 89 0.26 -5.13 8.38
N LEU A 90 0.91 -4.00 8.07
CA LEU A 90 1.96 -3.44 8.93
C LEU A 90 1.46 -3.13 10.35
N LYS A 91 0.22 -2.65 10.49
CA LYS A 91 -0.41 -2.47 11.81
C LYS A 91 -0.55 -3.80 12.55
N GLY A 92 -0.98 -4.85 11.86
CA GLY A 92 -1.05 -6.21 12.41
C GLY A 92 0.31 -6.72 12.90
N VAL A 93 1.38 -6.51 12.11
CA VAL A 93 2.75 -6.88 12.53
C VAL A 93 3.19 -6.11 13.77
N LEU A 94 2.87 -4.81 13.88
CA LEU A 94 3.19 -4.02 15.06
C LEU A 94 2.44 -4.49 16.32
N LEU A 95 1.24 -5.04 16.18
CA LEU A 95 0.44 -5.57 17.29
C LEU A 95 0.73 -7.03 17.63
N ASP A 96 1.48 -7.73 16.79
CA ASP A 96 1.85 -9.13 17.04
C ASP A 96 2.78 -9.27 18.24
N ASN A 97 2.70 -10.39 18.96
CA ASN A 97 3.56 -10.65 20.13
C ASN A 97 4.97 -11.15 19.74
N GLY A 98 5.31 -11.16 18.45
CA GLY A 98 6.62 -11.56 17.92
C GLY A 98 6.70 -13.02 17.46
N SER A 99 5.60 -13.76 17.52
CA SER A 99 5.56 -15.20 17.19
C SER A 99 5.15 -15.49 15.74
N LYS A 100 4.60 -14.50 15.03
CA LYS A 100 4.02 -14.73 13.69
C LYS A 100 4.93 -14.30 12.55
N TYR A 101 5.72 -13.26 12.76
CA TYR A 101 6.48 -12.58 11.71
C TYR A 101 7.99 -12.60 11.97
N GLN A 102 8.75 -12.66 10.89
CA GLN A 102 10.20 -12.53 10.88
C GLN A 102 10.65 -11.57 9.78
N LEU A 103 11.91 -11.15 9.85
CA LEU A 103 12.54 -10.34 8.82
C LEU A 103 13.56 -11.18 8.06
N LEU A 104 13.41 -11.23 6.73
CA LEU A 104 14.31 -11.95 5.83
C LEU A 104 14.81 -11.00 4.74
N CYS A 105 16.03 -11.21 4.24
CA CYS A 105 16.42 -10.59 2.98
C CYS A 105 15.67 -11.25 1.81
N ALA A 106 15.62 -10.58 0.66
CA ALA A 106 14.95 -11.09 -0.53
C ALA A 106 15.36 -12.53 -0.85
N ASN A 107 16.66 -12.82 -0.86
CA ASN A 107 17.17 -14.15 -1.22
C ASN A 107 16.70 -15.22 -0.22
N CYS A 108 16.85 -14.98 1.08
CA CYS A 108 16.40 -15.94 2.10
C CYS A 108 14.89 -16.17 2.07
N ASN A 109 14.10 -15.13 1.77
CA ASN A 109 12.65 -15.26 1.62
C ASN A 109 12.27 -16.11 0.40
N TRP A 110 12.93 -15.89 -0.75
CA TRP A 110 12.71 -16.70 -1.95
C TRP A 110 13.14 -18.16 -1.76
N ILE A 111 14.26 -18.40 -1.08
CA ILE A 111 14.73 -19.75 -0.72
C ILE A 111 13.70 -20.44 0.18
N LYS A 112 13.25 -19.78 1.26
CA LYS A 112 12.20 -20.31 2.15
C LYS A 112 10.93 -20.66 1.36
N ARG A 113 10.51 -19.78 0.46
CA ARG A 113 9.34 -20.01 -0.40
C ARG A 113 9.47 -21.29 -1.21
N HIS A 114 10.67 -21.55 -1.74
CA HIS A 114 11.01 -22.76 -2.48
C HIS A 114 10.98 -24.00 -1.59
N GLU A 115 11.74 -23.97 -0.51
CA GLU A 115 11.86 -25.07 0.47
C GLU A 115 10.49 -25.46 1.03
N ASN A 116 9.62 -24.49 1.32
CA ASN A 116 8.32 -24.71 1.94
C ASN A 116 7.17 -24.88 0.93
N ASN A 117 7.43 -24.86 -0.38
CA ASN A 117 6.40 -24.92 -1.43
C ASN A 117 5.30 -23.84 -1.28
N GLU A 118 5.66 -22.62 -0.85
CA GLU A 118 4.73 -21.50 -0.62
C GLU A 118 4.30 -20.78 -1.91
N TYR A 119 4.27 -21.51 -3.02
CA TYR A 119 3.78 -21.02 -4.31
C TYR A 119 2.27 -21.24 -4.40
N SER A 120 1.55 -20.31 -5.01
CA SER A 120 0.19 -20.63 -5.44
C SER A 120 0.31 -21.69 -6.53
N LYS A 121 -0.41 -22.81 -6.41
CA LYS A 121 -0.61 -23.74 -7.53
C LYS A 121 -1.38 -23.01 -8.62
N GLY A 122 -0.67 -22.29 -9.48
CA GLY A 122 -1.22 -21.74 -10.71
C GLY A 122 -1.67 -22.91 -11.57
N ARG A 123 -2.81 -22.78 -12.25
CA ARG A 123 -3.19 -23.73 -13.29
C ARG A 123 -2.06 -23.72 -14.32
N GLY A 124 -1.39 -24.87 -14.49
CA GLY A 124 -0.22 -25.00 -15.35
C GLY A 124 -0.45 -24.32 -16.69
N ARG A 125 0.30 -23.24 -16.93
CA ARG A 125 0.42 -22.58 -18.22
C ARG A 125 1.89 -22.22 -18.32
N TRP A 126 2.60 -23.17 -18.92
CA TRP A 126 3.90 -22.98 -19.53
C TRP A 126 3.69 -22.29 -20.86
#